data_AF-A0A915PC25-F1
#
_entry.id   AF-A0A915PC25-F1
#
_cell.length_a   1.000
_cell.length_b   1.000
_cell.length_c   1.000
_cell.angle_alpha   90.00
_cell.angle_beta   90.00
_cell.angle_gamma   90.00
#
_symmetry.space_group_name_H-M   'P 1'
#
loop_
_entity.id
_entity.type
_entity.pdbx_description
1 polymer ?
#
loop_
_entity_poly.entity_id
_entity_poly.type
_entity_poly.pdbx_seq_one_letter_code
_entity_poly.pdbx_strand_id
1 'polypeptide(L)' 'MGPWRACLGKIGRPEAIKLYKVKLMRPDGSVVFARTAEPRVLIQLPIDLRTADEYERRIRIAERRPM' A
#
# COMPACT_ATOMS: atom_id res chain seq x y z
N MET A 1 11.04 22.86 4.56
CA MET A 1 10.88 22.71 3.09
C MET A 1 9.90 21.57 2.85
N GLY A 2 8.73 21.81 2.24
CA GLY A 2 7.65 20.82 2.16
C GLY A 2 7.83 19.77 1.04
N PRO A 3 7.20 18.58 1.16
CA PRO A 3 7.41 17.43 0.27
C PRO A 3 6.87 17.59 -1.17
N TRP A 4 6.25 18.73 -1.50
CA TRP A 4 5.44 18.89 -2.72
C TRP A 4 6.23 19.15 -4.00
N ARG A 5 7.53 19.50 -3.90
CA ARG A 5 8.33 19.96 -5.05
C ARG A 5 8.44 18.96 -6.20
N ALA A 6 8.36 17.66 -5.92
CA ALA A 6 8.54 16.59 -6.91
C ALA A 6 7.36 15.61 -6.98
N CYS A 7 6.23 15.93 -6.36
CA CYS A 7 5.06 15.03 -6.36
C CYS A 7 4.27 15.04 -7.68
N LEU A 8 4.47 16.06 -8.51
CA LEU A 8 3.84 16.21 -9.82
C LEU A 8 4.80 15.71 -10.90
N GLY A 9 4.42 14.65 -11.61
CA GLY A 9 5.24 14.07 -12.65
C GLY A 9 4.52 12.97 -13.44
N LYS A 10 5.02 12.71 -14.65
CA LYS A 10 4.57 11.65 -15.56
C LYS A 10 5.66 10.60 -15.78
N ILE A 11 5.30 9.47 -16.36
CA ILE A 11 6.28 8.45 -16.76
C ILE A 11 7.13 9.01 -17.90
N GLY A 12 8.46 8.98 -17.73
CA GLY A 12 9.42 9.53 -18.70
C GLY A 12 9.78 8.58 -19.85
N ARG A 13 9.11 7.43 -19.97
CA ARG A 13 9.33 6.49 -21.08
C ARG A 13 8.53 6.94 -22.31
N PRO A 14 9.10 6.81 -23.54
CA PRO A 14 8.43 7.20 -24.77
C PRO A 14 7.17 6.35 -25.03
N GLU A 15 7.27 5.05 -24.77
CA GLU A 15 6.13 4.13 -24.74
C GLU A 15 5.86 3.75 -23.28
N ALA A 16 4.68 4.12 -22.79
CA ALA A 16 4.28 3.86 -21.41
C ALA A 16 2.96 3.11 -21.38
N ILE A 17 2.92 2.05 -20.57
CA ILE A 17 1.68 1.34 -20.26
C ILE A 17 0.79 2.29 -19.42
N LYS A 18 -0.52 2.26 -19.67
CA LYS A 18 -1.48 3.03 -18.87
C LYS A 18 -1.45 2.55 -17.42
N LEU A 19 -1.13 3.45 -16.50
CA LEU A 19 -1.18 3.19 -15.07
C LEU A 19 -2.19 4.13 -14.40
N TYR A 20 -2.94 3.58 -13.46
CA TYR A 20 -3.93 4.29 -12.66
C TYR A 20 -3.34 4.67 -11.31
N LYS A 21 -3.64 5.89 -10.85
CA LYS A 21 -3.26 6.35 -9.51
C LYS A 21 -4.20 5.70 -8.49
N VAL A 22 -3.62 5.03 -7.50
CA VAL A 22 -4.37 4.26 -6.49
C VAL A 22 -3.93 4.65 -5.09
N LYS A 23 -4.82 4.50 -4.11
CA LYS A 23 -4.48 4.60 -2.69
C LYS A 23 -3.91 3.27 -2.23
N LEU A 24 -2.71 3.29 -1.65
CA LEU A 24 -2.06 2.13 -1.06
C LEU A 24 -2.06 2.30 0.45
N MET A 25 -2.86 1.51 1.15
CA MET A 25 -2.91 1.47 2.60
C MET A 25 -1.90 0.44 3.09
N ARG A 26 -0.95 0.90 3.89
CA ARG A 26 0.05 0.05 4.53
C ARG A 26 -0.52 -0.63 5.78
N PRO A 27 0.13 -1.67 6.31
CA PRO A 27 -0.35 -2.40 7.50
C PRO A 27 -0.41 -1.55 8.78
N ASP A 28 0.33 -0.44 8.82
CA ASP A 28 0.34 0.56 9.90
C ASP A 28 -0.83 1.56 9.79
N GLY A 29 -1.68 1.43 8.75
CA GLY A 29 -2.80 2.32 8.47
C GLY A 29 -2.44 3.58 7.68
N SER A 30 -1.14 3.83 7.43
CA SER A 30 -0.72 4.97 6.62
C SER A 30 -1.09 4.78 5.15
N VAL A 31 -1.39 5.88 4.45
CA VAL A 31 -1.83 5.84 3.05
C VAL A 31 -0.88 6.62 2.16
N VAL A 32 -0.41 5.97 1.09
CA VAL A 32 0.40 6.61 0.04
C VAL A 32 -0.24 6.43 -1.33
N PHE A 33 0.09 7.32 -2.26
CA PHE A 33 -0.36 7.17 -3.65
C PHE A 33 0.66 6.38 -4.46
N ALA A 34 0.19 5.35 -5.14
CA ALA A 34 0.98 4.54 -6.07
C ALA A 34 0.33 4.53 -7.46
N ARG A 35 1.04 3.99 -8.45
CA ARG A 35 0.51 3.77 -9.80
C ARG A 35 0.52 2.27 -10.11
N THR A 36 -0.59 1.73 -10.59
CA THR A 36 -0.72 0.30 -10.96
C THR A 36 -1.45 0.13 -12.29
N ALA A 37 -1.29 -1.03 -12.93
CA ALA A 37 -1.90 -1.32 -14.22
C ALA A 37 -3.43 -1.48 -14.12
N GLU A 38 -3.92 -1.93 -12.97
CA GLU A 38 -5.35 -2.15 -12.74
C GLU A 38 -6.03 -0.92 -12.14
N PRO A 39 -7.24 -0.55 -12.58
CA PRO A 39 -7.97 0.60 -12.05
C PRO A 39 -8.64 0.27 -10.71
N ARG A 40 -7.86 0.16 -9.63
CA ARG A 40 -8.36 -0.04 -8.26
C ARG A 40 -8.48 1.29 -7.51
N VAL A 41 -9.47 1.41 -6.63
CA VAL A 41 -9.60 2.61 -5.78
C VAL A 41 -8.64 2.56 -4.58
N LEU A 42 -8.52 1.39 -3.95
CA LEU A 42 -7.73 1.15 -2.75
C LEU A 42 -7.06 -0.23 -2.84
N ILE A 43 -5.81 -0.32 -2.41
CA ILE A 43 -5.08 -1.56 -2.20
C ILE A 43 -4.63 -1.59 -0.74
N GLN A 44 -5.12 -2.57 0.03
CA GLN A 44 -4.69 -2.79 1.40
C GLN A 44 -3.54 -3.81 1.40
N LEU A 45 -2.37 -3.39 1.87
CA LEU A 45 -1.23 -4.29 1.99
C LEU A 45 -1.43 -5.23 3.18
N PRO A 46 -1.14 -6.53 3.01
CA PRO A 46 -1.12 -7.45 4.13
C PRO A 46 0.04 -7.11 5.05
N ILE A 47 -0.11 -7.41 6.35
CA ILE A 47 1.05 -7.46 7.24
C ILE A 47 1.95 -8.63 6.87
N ASP A 48 3.26 -8.43 6.94
CA ASP A 48 4.20 -9.55 6.90
C ASP A 48 4.33 -10.15 8.31
N LEU A 49 3.89 -11.40 8.46
CA LEU A 49 3.93 -12.11 9.74
C LEU A 49 5.36 -12.52 10.15
N ARG A 50 6.34 -12.44 9.25
CA ARG A 50 7.76 -12.73 9.54
C ARG A 50 8.44 -11.57 10.24
N THR A 51 7.96 -10.35 10.03
CA THR A 51 8.49 -9.12 10.64
C THR A 51 7.64 -8.62 11.79
N ALA A 52 6.45 -9.21 12.00
CA ALA A 52 5.56 -8.86 13.09
C ALA A 52 6.11 -9.39 14.43
N ASP A 53 5.91 -8.61 15.49
CA ASP A 53 6.22 -9.03 16.86
C ASP A 53 5.35 -10.23 17.27
N GLU A 54 5.87 -11.06 18.16
CA GLU A 54 5.20 -12.28 18.62
C GLU A 54 3.83 -11.97 19.26
N TYR A 55 3.72 -10.84 19.96
CA TYR A 55 2.47 -10.40 20.58
C TYR A 55 1.40 -10.04 19.54
N GLU A 56 1.74 -9.22 18.54
CA GLU A 56 0.81 -8.83 17.47
C GLU A 56 0.37 -10.03 16.63
N ARG A 57 1.30 -10.97 16.40
CA ARG A 57 1.01 -12.22 15.69
C ARG A 57 -0.03 -13.06 16.44
N ARG A 58 0.09 -13.16 17.77
CA ARG A 58 -0.85 -13.92 18.60
C ARG A 58 -2.25 -13.31 18.60
N ILE A 59 -2.37 -11.99 18.70
CA ILE A 59 -3.66 -11.28 18.63
C ILE A 59 -4.34 -11.57 17.29
N ARG A 60 -3.62 -11.41 16.18
CA ARG A 60 -4.22 -11.59 14.84
C ARG A 60 -4.57 -13.04 14.51
N ILE A 61 -3.84 -14.02 15.05
CA ILE A 61 -4.24 -15.44 14.94
C ILE A 61 -5.54 -15.68 15.72
N ALA A 62 -5.70 -15.07 16.89
CA ALA A 62 -6.93 -15.15 17.67
C ALA A 62 -8.11 -14.50 16.93
N GLU A 63 -7.92 -13.31 16.33
CA GLU A 63 -8.94 -12.62 15.53
C GLU A 63 -9.38 -13.41 14.28
N ARG A 64 -8.51 -14.28 13.74
CA ARG A 64 -8.81 -15.11 12.55
C ARG A 64 -9.55 -16.40 12.87
N ARG A 65 -9.66 -16.81 14.14
CA ARG A 65 -10.48 -17.96 14.53
C ARG A 65 -11.90 -17.45 14.81
N PRO A 66 -12.90 -17.78 13.98
CA PRO A 66 -14.27 -17.63 14.43
C PRO A 66 -14.46 -18.55 15.64
N MET A 67 -15.11 -18.04 16.69
CA MET A 67 -15.60 -18.89 17.79
C MET A 67 -16.54 -19.98 17.27
#